data_AF-A0A1V5I8N7-F1
#
_entry.id   AF-A0A1V5I8N7-F1
#
_cell.length_a   1.000
_cell.length_b   1.000
_cell.length_c   1.000
_cell.angle_alpha   90.00
_cell.angle_beta   90.00
_cell.angle_gamma   90.00
#
_symmetry.space_group_name_H-M   'P 1'
#
loop_
_entity.id
_entity.type
_entity.pdbx_description
1 polymer ?
#
loop_
_entity_poly.entity_id
_entity_poly.type
_entity_poly.pdbx_seq_one_letter_code
_entity_poly.pdbx_strand_id
1 'polypeptide(L)'
;MAEVACNALLIGGYTFDFICDIKPELKEDGTPREFFPHPRYKNTKGLALNKYGTGPFCKFKIPSNIKKSGVYAIVVNSLIKYIGECKSLSDRFNMGYGIISPRKCYIGGQETNCRINALILKSLGEGLKVALWFHETDDYKRIESDLRAQEKLEWNRA
;
A
#
# COMPACT_ATOMS: atom_id res chain seq x y z
N MET A 1 -3.12 -2.80 34.58
CA MET A 1 -3.54 -3.76 33.54
C MET A 1 -2.56 -3.60 32.39
N ALA A 2 -1.50 -4.43 32.35
CA ALA A 2 -0.55 -4.38 31.24
C ALA A 2 -1.05 -5.37 30.19
N GLU A 3 -1.59 -4.86 29.09
CA GLU A 3 -2.00 -5.68 27.96
C GLU A 3 -0.77 -5.92 27.09
N VAL A 4 -0.31 -7.17 27.02
CA VAL A 4 0.76 -7.57 26.11
C VAL A 4 0.17 -7.57 24.70
N ALA A 5 0.33 -6.46 23.99
CA ALA A 5 0.02 -6.41 22.57
C ALA A 5 1.08 -7.23 21.82
N CYS A 6 0.66 -8.31 21.17
CA CYS A 6 1.52 -9.05 20.26
C CYS A 6 1.86 -8.11 19.07
N ASN A 7 3.04 -7.50 19.10
CA ASN A 7 3.53 -6.59 18.05
C ASN A 7 4.03 -7.33 16.80
N ALA A 8 3.81 -8.65 16.73
CA ALA A 8 4.40 -9.54 15.74
C ALA A 8 3.31 -10.36 15.03
N LEU A 9 3.38 -10.41 13.71
CA LEU A 9 2.55 -11.23 12.83
C LEU A 9 3.44 -12.24 12.11
N LEU A 10 3.11 -13.53 12.21
CA LEU A 10 3.84 -14.59 11.52
C LEU A 10 3.19 -14.87 10.16
N ILE A 11 3.94 -14.75 9.06
CA ILE A 11 3.48 -15.04 7.70
C ILE A 11 4.51 -15.96 7.03
N GLY A 12 4.10 -17.14 6.59
CA GLY A 12 4.99 -18.13 5.95
C GLY A 12 6.29 -18.43 6.72
N GLY A 13 6.26 -18.36 8.06
CA GLY A 13 7.44 -18.57 8.91
C GLY A 13 8.31 -17.33 9.17
N TYR A 14 7.96 -16.16 8.61
CA TYR A 14 8.68 -14.90 8.82
C TYR A 14 7.89 -13.97 9.75
N THR A 15 8.59 -13.35 10.70
CA THR A 15 7.99 -12.39 11.64
C THR A 15 7.93 -11.00 11.04
N PHE A 16 6.75 -10.39 11.06
CA PHE A 16 6.50 -9.02 10.65
C PHE A 16 6.15 -8.18 11.88
N ASP A 17 6.75 -7.01 11.99
CA ASP A 17 6.43 -6.03 13.01
C ASP A 17 5.30 -5.11 12.57
N PHE A 18 4.41 -4.77 13.50
CA PHE A 18 3.38 -3.77 13.25
C PHE A 18 4.02 -2.38 13.08
N ILE A 19 3.70 -1.71 11.97
CA ILE A 19 4.21 -0.37 11.69
C ILE A 19 3.19 0.69 12.08
N CYS A 20 2.01 0.65 11.47
CA CYS A 20 0.93 1.59 11.76
C CYS A 20 -0.38 1.15 11.13
N ASP A 21 -1.48 1.73 11.61
CA ASP A 21 -2.73 1.78 10.88
C ASP A 21 -2.64 2.84 9.77
N ILE A 22 -3.07 2.49 8.57
CA ILE A 22 -3.14 3.43 7.44
C ILE A 22 -4.36 4.33 7.64
N LYS A 23 -4.10 5.62 7.82
CA LYS A 23 -5.14 6.64 8.02
C LYS A 23 -5.16 7.60 6.82
N PRO A 24 -6.28 7.71 6.09
CA PRO A 24 -6.38 8.63 4.97
C PRO A 24 -6.59 10.07 5.47
N GLU A 25 -6.29 11.05 4.61
CA GLU A 25 -6.85 12.40 4.76
C GLU A 25 -8.38 12.31 4.71
N LEU A 26 -9.06 12.94 5.67
CA LEU A 26 -10.52 12.91 5.78
C LEU A 26 -11.17 14.20 5.26
N LYS A 27 -12.45 14.10 4.93
CA LYS A 27 -13.36 15.23 4.79
C LYS A 27 -13.91 15.62 6.18
N GLU A 28 -14.67 16.71 6.24
CA GLU A 28 -15.31 17.18 7.48
C GLU A 28 -16.30 16.17 8.07
N ASP A 29 -16.96 15.37 7.21
CA ASP A 29 -17.88 14.31 7.59
C ASP A 29 -17.20 13.01 8.08
N GLY A 30 -15.87 12.99 8.17
CA GLY A 30 -15.09 11.83 8.58
C GLY A 30 -14.89 10.77 7.50
N THR A 31 -15.40 10.96 6.28
CA THR A 31 -15.15 10.04 5.16
C THR A 31 -13.78 10.29 4.53
N PRO A 32 -13.13 9.26 3.93
CA PRO A 32 -11.89 9.45 3.20
C PRO A 32 -12.01 10.49 2.07
N ARG A 33 -11.05 11.40 1.99
CA ARG A 33 -10.95 12.37 0.91
C ARG A 33 -10.45 11.70 -0.37
N GLU A 34 -11.18 11.90 -1.45
CA GLU A 34 -10.85 11.36 -2.77
C GLU A 34 -10.04 12.35 -3.61
N PHE A 35 -9.14 11.81 -4.43
CA PHE A 35 -8.27 12.57 -5.31
C PHE A 35 -8.25 11.98 -6.73
N PHE A 36 -8.26 12.88 -7.71
CA PHE A 36 -8.19 12.58 -9.14
C PHE A 36 -6.97 13.31 -9.74
N PRO A 37 -5.75 12.78 -9.58
CA PRO A 37 -4.52 13.50 -9.89
C PRO A 37 -4.24 13.58 -11.40
N HIS A 38 -4.79 12.68 -12.21
CA HIS A 38 -4.47 12.55 -13.63
C HIS A 38 -4.60 13.83 -14.47
N PRO A 39 -5.55 14.77 -14.25
CA PRO A 39 -5.66 15.99 -15.06
C PRO A 39 -4.50 16.95 -14.86
N ARG A 40 -3.75 16.83 -13.76
CA ARG A 40 -2.59 17.69 -13.47
C ARG A 40 -1.34 17.33 -14.26
N TYR A 41 -1.35 16.21 -15.00
CA TYR A 41 -0.21 15.81 -15.84
C TYR A 41 -0.28 16.53 -17.18
N LYS A 42 0.81 17.22 -17.57
CA LYS A 42 0.95 17.77 -18.92
C LYS A 42 1.20 16.64 -19.92
N ASN A 43 0.12 16.02 -20.39
CA ASN A 43 0.14 14.87 -21.29
C ASN A 43 0.38 15.27 -22.76
N THR A 44 1.57 15.78 -23.07
CA THR A 44 1.91 16.24 -24.43
C THR A 44 1.88 15.13 -25.49
N LYS A 45 1.96 13.87 -25.07
CA LYS A 45 1.96 12.68 -25.94
C LYS A 45 0.57 12.03 -26.10
N GLY A 46 -0.49 12.60 -25.52
CA GLY A 46 -1.84 12.05 -25.65
C GLY A 46 -1.98 10.62 -25.09
N LEU A 47 -1.20 10.26 -24.07
CA LEU A 47 -1.24 8.92 -23.47
C LEU A 47 -2.63 8.64 -22.88
N ALA A 48 -3.14 7.43 -23.05
CA ALA A 48 -4.32 6.96 -22.33
C ALA A 48 -4.00 6.69 -20.85
N LEU A 49 -5.04 6.68 -20.01
CA LEU A 49 -4.93 6.22 -18.63
C LEU A 49 -4.68 4.70 -18.60
N ASN A 50 -3.94 4.24 -17.59
CA ASN A 50 -3.91 2.81 -17.29
C ASN A 50 -5.23 2.38 -16.63
N LYS A 51 -5.41 1.07 -16.46
CA LYS A 51 -6.64 0.44 -15.95
C LYS A 51 -7.18 1.04 -14.64
N TYR A 52 -6.32 1.59 -13.79
CA TYR A 52 -6.69 2.17 -12.49
C TYR A 52 -6.44 3.68 -12.42
N GLY A 53 -6.00 4.29 -13.52
CA GLY A 53 -5.52 5.68 -13.55
C GLY A 53 -6.60 6.73 -13.35
N THR A 54 -7.86 6.36 -13.53
CA THR A 54 -9.02 7.22 -13.26
C THR A 54 -9.20 7.50 -11.77
N GLY A 55 -8.72 6.63 -10.89
CA GLY A 55 -9.03 6.70 -9.46
C GLY A 55 -10.48 6.28 -9.15
N PRO A 56 -11.05 6.72 -8.01
CA PRO A 56 -10.49 7.67 -7.04
C PRO A 56 -9.28 7.11 -6.27
N PHE A 57 -8.52 8.02 -5.64
CA PHE A 57 -7.41 7.69 -4.76
C PHE A 57 -7.54 8.42 -3.42
N CYS A 58 -6.96 7.87 -2.35
CA CYS A 58 -6.77 8.58 -1.08
C CYS A 58 -5.33 9.11 -0.96
N LYS A 59 -5.10 9.95 0.05
CA LYS A 59 -3.75 10.28 0.51
C LYS A 59 -3.57 9.83 1.94
N PHE A 60 -2.40 9.31 2.26
CA PHE A 60 -2.02 8.93 3.61
C PHE A 60 -0.49 8.97 3.75
N LYS A 61 -0.01 8.87 5.00
CA LYS A 61 1.41 8.73 5.29
C LYS A 61 1.64 7.68 6.37
N ILE A 62 2.78 7.01 6.27
CA ILE A 62 3.36 6.17 7.31
C ILE A 62 4.58 6.90 7.93
N PRO A 63 5.15 6.43 9.07
CA PRO A 63 6.36 7.01 9.63
C PRO A 63 7.47 7.14 8.59
N SER A 64 8.12 8.32 8.52
CA SER A 64 9.07 8.64 7.45
C SER A 64 10.50 8.13 7.71
N ASN A 65 10.79 7.66 8.92
CA ASN A 65 12.12 7.24 9.38
C ASN A 65 12.47 5.77 9.07
N ILE A 66 11.54 4.97 8.53
CA ILE A 66 11.78 3.55 8.19
C ILE A 66 12.41 3.42 6.80
N LYS A 67 13.68 3.82 6.70
CA LYS A 67 14.49 3.78 5.47
C LYS A 67 15.20 2.44 5.31
N LYS A 68 14.42 1.36 5.38
CA LYS A 68 14.91 -0.02 5.42
C LYS A 68 14.30 -0.85 4.30
N SER A 69 15.10 -1.77 3.77
CA SER A 69 14.64 -2.78 2.82
C SER A 69 13.92 -3.92 3.54
N GLY A 70 13.01 -4.57 2.83
CA GLY A 70 12.24 -5.65 3.42
C GLY A 70 10.98 -6.00 2.66
N VAL A 71 10.19 -6.85 3.28
CA VAL A 71 8.88 -7.28 2.79
C VAL A 71 7.81 -6.66 3.68
N TYR A 72 6.74 -6.12 3.08
CA TYR A 72 5.61 -5.59 3.82
C TYR A 72 4.33 -6.36 3.51
N ALA A 73 3.44 -6.40 4.48
CA ALA A 73 2.09 -6.90 4.34
C ALA A 73 1.06 -5.79 4.60
N ILE A 74 0.05 -5.71 3.73
CA ILE A 74 -1.15 -4.90 3.97
C ILE A 74 -2.22 -5.84 4.47
N VAL A 75 -2.71 -5.56 5.69
CA VAL A 75 -3.68 -6.38 6.39
C VAL A 75 -4.97 -5.58 6.54
N VAL A 76 -6.10 -6.16 6.13
CA VAL A 76 -7.43 -5.54 6.24
C VAL A 76 -8.29 -6.38 7.16
N ASN A 77 -8.75 -5.82 8.28
CA ASN A 77 -9.48 -6.54 9.34
C ASN A 77 -8.85 -7.90 9.67
N SER A 78 -7.54 -7.90 9.96
CA SER A 78 -6.74 -9.09 10.30
C SER A 78 -6.54 -10.11 9.17
N LEU A 79 -7.01 -9.84 7.96
CA LEU A 79 -6.74 -10.68 6.78
C LEU A 79 -5.62 -10.07 5.95
N ILE A 80 -4.58 -10.86 5.66
CA ILE A 80 -3.49 -10.46 4.76
C ILE A 80 -4.08 -10.33 3.36
N LYS A 81 -4.00 -9.13 2.77
CA LYS A 81 -4.52 -8.86 1.43
C LYS A 81 -3.43 -8.73 0.39
N TYR A 82 -2.28 -8.19 0.80
CA TYR A 82 -1.19 -7.91 -0.12
C TYR A 82 0.17 -8.12 0.55
N ILE A 83 1.09 -8.75 -0.17
CA ILE A 83 2.52 -8.78 0.15
C ILE A 83 3.30 -8.06 -0.96
N GLY A 84 4.30 -7.27 -0.58
CA GLY A 84 5.22 -6.70 -1.54
C GLY A 84 6.58 -6.39 -0.93
N GLU A 85 7.53 -6.05 -1.79
CA GLU A 85 8.89 -5.71 -1.39
C GLU A 85 9.22 -4.24 -1.55
N CYS A 86 10.23 -3.79 -0.82
CA CYS A 86 10.84 -2.48 -1.02
C CYS A 86 12.31 -2.44 -0.60
N LYS A 87 13.04 -1.48 -1.17
CA LYS A 87 14.36 -1.04 -0.68
C LYS A 87 14.30 -0.02 0.45
N SER A 88 13.16 0.66 0.60
CA SER A 88 12.88 1.67 1.62
C SER A 88 11.38 1.70 1.84
N LEU A 89 10.94 1.27 3.03
CA LEU A 89 9.51 1.21 3.36
C LEU A 89 8.85 2.58 3.29
N SER A 90 9.46 3.59 3.93
CA SER A 90 8.95 4.96 3.90
C SER A 90 8.77 5.50 2.49
N ASP A 91 9.72 5.24 1.57
CA ASP A 91 9.62 5.75 0.20
C ASP A 91 8.56 4.97 -0.60
N ARG A 92 8.49 3.65 -0.42
CA ARG A 92 7.48 2.82 -1.10
C ARG A 92 6.06 3.26 -0.77
N PHE A 93 5.80 3.64 0.48
CA PHE A 93 4.48 4.11 0.89
C PHE A 93 4.34 5.61 0.63
N ASN A 94 5.17 6.47 1.22
CA ASN A 94 4.93 7.93 1.21
C ASN A 94 5.15 8.59 -0.15
N MET A 95 5.90 7.96 -1.07
CA MET A 95 6.07 8.43 -2.46
C MET A 95 5.41 7.49 -3.48
N GLY A 96 5.00 6.29 -3.06
CA GLY A 96 4.36 5.26 -3.89
C GLY A 96 2.86 5.24 -3.70
N TYR A 97 2.39 4.49 -2.71
CA TYR A 97 0.98 4.22 -2.44
C TYR A 97 0.24 5.37 -1.75
N GLY A 98 0.86 6.07 -0.81
CA GLY A 98 0.26 7.14 -0.01
C GLY A 98 0.00 8.42 -0.79
N ILE A 99 0.58 8.57 -1.98
CA ILE A 99 0.30 9.69 -2.89
C ILE A 99 0.47 9.27 -4.36
N ILE A 100 -0.63 9.30 -5.11
CA ILE A 100 -0.60 9.00 -6.54
C ILE A 100 -0.23 10.27 -7.30
N SER A 101 0.96 10.26 -7.90
CA SER A 101 1.39 11.33 -8.79
C SER A 101 0.68 11.23 -10.15
N PRO A 102 0.39 12.37 -10.81
CA PRO A 102 -0.37 12.37 -12.07
C PRO A 102 0.21 11.44 -13.15
N ARG A 103 1.55 11.41 -13.30
CA ARG A 103 2.24 10.56 -14.29
C ARG A 103 1.94 9.07 -14.11
N LYS A 104 1.76 8.60 -12.87
CA LYS A 104 1.51 7.17 -12.57
C LYS A 104 0.18 6.67 -13.13
N CYS A 105 -0.77 7.58 -13.40
CA CYS A 105 -2.11 7.25 -13.87
C CYS A 105 -2.17 6.88 -15.35
N TYR A 106 -1.12 7.19 -16.12
CA TYR A 106 -1.07 6.96 -17.56
C TYR A 106 -0.38 5.64 -17.92
N ILE A 107 -0.61 5.13 -19.13
CA ILE A 107 0.12 3.98 -19.69
C ILE A 107 1.64 4.22 -19.61
N GLY A 108 2.39 3.14 -19.32
CA GLY A 108 3.82 3.21 -19.01
C GLY A 108 4.13 3.90 -17.67
N GLY A 109 3.12 4.14 -16.83
CA GLY A 109 3.25 4.56 -15.45
C GLY A 109 3.38 3.36 -14.50
N GLN A 110 3.09 3.57 -13.22
CA GLN A 110 3.13 2.51 -12.20
C GLN A 110 1.70 2.15 -11.77
N GLU A 111 1.08 1.26 -12.53
CA GLU A 111 -0.30 0.81 -12.34
C GLU A 111 -0.54 0.21 -10.94
N THR A 112 0.43 -0.55 -10.41
CA THR A 112 0.35 -1.13 -9.06
C THR A 112 0.11 -0.08 -7.98
N ASN A 113 0.71 1.12 -8.12
CA ASN A 113 0.48 2.18 -7.14
C ASN A 113 -0.97 2.65 -7.15
N CYS A 114 -1.52 2.88 -8.35
CA CYS A 114 -2.90 3.31 -8.52
C CYS A 114 -3.86 2.26 -7.94
N ARG A 115 -3.63 0.99 -8.29
CA ARG A 115 -4.47 -0.12 -7.83
C ARG A 115 -4.44 -0.29 -6.31
N ILE A 116 -3.26 -0.37 -5.71
CA ILE A 116 -3.14 -0.61 -4.26
C ILE A 116 -3.72 0.56 -3.48
N ASN A 117 -3.51 1.80 -3.90
CA ASN A 117 -4.17 2.95 -3.27
C ASN A 117 -5.70 2.89 -3.40
N ALA A 118 -6.23 2.60 -4.59
CA ALA A 118 -7.68 2.50 -4.78
C ALA A 118 -8.31 1.40 -3.92
N LEU A 119 -7.62 0.26 -3.75
CA LEU A 119 -8.05 -0.83 -2.86
C LEU A 119 -8.03 -0.41 -1.39
N ILE A 120 -6.98 0.30 -0.94
CA ILE A 120 -6.92 0.88 0.40
C ILE A 120 -8.08 1.86 0.63
N LEU A 121 -8.31 2.79 -0.29
CA LEU A 121 -9.41 3.75 -0.22
C LEU A 121 -10.76 3.01 -0.11
N LYS A 122 -11.00 2.00 -0.94
CA LYS A 122 -12.23 1.21 -0.91
C LYS A 122 -12.44 0.58 0.47
N SER A 123 -11.44 -0.12 1.00
CA SER A 123 -11.54 -0.76 2.32
C SER A 123 -11.79 0.24 3.44
N LEU A 124 -11.14 1.40 3.41
CA LEU A 124 -11.35 2.46 4.39
C LEU A 124 -12.75 3.09 4.28
N GLY A 125 -13.27 3.26 3.06
CA GLY A 125 -14.63 3.73 2.81
C GLY A 125 -15.72 2.77 3.28
N GLU A 126 -15.41 1.47 3.29
CA GLU A 126 -16.25 0.40 3.89
C GLU A 126 -16.12 0.34 5.43
N GLY A 127 -15.34 1.24 6.05
CA GLY A 127 -15.11 1.26 7.49
C GLY A 127 -14.16 0.16 7.99
N LEU A 128 -13.44 -0.52 7.09
CA LEU A 128 -12.50 -1.57 7.46
C LEU A 128 -11.17 -0.96 7.93
N LYS A 129 -10.55 -1.63 8.90
CA LYS A 129 -9.23 -1.25 9.40
C LYS A 129 -8.14 -1.78 8.47
N VAL A 130 -7.27 -0.89 8.00
CA VAL A 130 -6.10 -1.23 7.17
C VAL A 130 -4.82 -1.01 7.99
N ALA A 131 -4.01 -2.05 8.14
CA ALA A 131 -2.75 -2.03 8.88
C ALA A 131 -1.56 -2.38 7.98
N LEU A 132 -0.42 -1.77 8.27
CA LEU A 132 0.87 -2.05 7.64
C LEU A 132 1.77 -2.84 8.59
N TRP A 133 2.30 -3.93 8.09
CA TRP A 133 3.25 -4.80 8.76
C TRP A 133 4.54 -4.92 7.94
N PHE A 134 5.69 -5.11 8.57
CA PHE A 134 6.97 -5.11 7.89
C PHE A 134 7.98 -6.10 8.47
N HIS A 135 8.67 -6.81 7.59
CA HIS A 135 9.80 -7.66 7.88
C HIS A 135 11.05 -7.03 7.25
N GLU A 136 11.91 -6.41 8.07
CA GLU A 136 13.18 -5.84 7.62
C GLU A 136 14.13 -6.96 7.17
N THR A 137 14.66 -6.84 5.95
CA THR A 137 15.62 -7.80 5.40
C THR A 137 16.28 -7.24 4.14
N ASP A 138 17.48 -7.70 3.83
CA ASP A 138 18.14 -7.46 2.54
C ASP A 138 17.74 -8.52 1.49
N ASP A 139 17.16 -9.64 1.91
CA ASP A 139 16.74 -10.77 1.07
C ASP A 139 15.26 -10.68 0.63
N TYR A 140 14.74 -9.44 0.57
CA TYR A 140 13.32 -9.15 0.36
C TYR A 140 12.75 -9.75 -0.93
N LYS A 141 13.56 -9.93 -1.97
CA LYS A 141 13.10 -10.54 -3.23
C LYS A 141 12.82 -12.03 -3.09
N ARG A 142 13.72 -12.78 -2.44
CA ARG A 142 13.51 -14.21 -2.23
C ARG A 142 12.32 -14.42 -1.30
N ILE A 143 12.24 -13.66 -0.21
CA ILE A 143 11.16 -13.79 0.78
C ILE A 143 9.80 -13.41 0.16
N GLU A 144 9.69 -12.32 -0.59
CA GLU A 144 8.43 -11.98 -1.27
C GLU A 144 8.00 -13.06 -2.27
N SER A 145 8.95 -13.61 -3.04
CA SER A 145 8.66 -14.70 -3.97
C SER A 145 8.21 -15.97 -3.24
N ASP A 146 8.85 -16.32 -2.13
CA ASP A 146 8.52 -17.48 -1.30
C ASP A 146 7.11 -17.35 -0.72
N LEU A 147 6.81 -16.22 -0.07
CA LEU A 147 5.49 -15.96 0.51
C LEU A 147 4.37 -15.98 -0.54
N ARG A 148 4.64 -15.45 -1.74
CA ARG A 148 3.66 -15.45 -2.83
C ARG A 148 3.46 -16.80 -3.50
N ALA A 149 4.43 -17.71 -3.40
CA ALA A 149 4.28 -19.08 -3.84
C ALA A 149 3.43 -19.89 -2.85
N GLN A 150 3.52 -19.57 -1.56
CA GLN A 150 2.78 -20.24 -0.49
C GLN A 150 1.33 -19.75 -0.37
N GLU A 151 1.08 -18.46 -0.61
CA GLU A 151 -0.21 -17.83 -0.36
C GLU A 151 -0.83 -17.17 -1.61
N LYS A 152 -2.08 -17.53 -1.89
CA LYS A 152 -2.89 -16.84 -2.90
C LYS A 152 -3.59 -15.63 -2.28
N LEU A 153 -2.92 -14.49 -2.30
CA LEU A 153 -3.43 -13.25 -1.72
C LEU A 153 -4.29 -12.47 -2.71
N GLU A 154 -5.44 -12.00 -2.24
CA GLU A 154 -6.48 -11.34 -3.06
C GLU A 154 -5.93 -10.15 -3.88
N TRP A 155 -5.03 -9.36 -3.31
CA TRP A 155 -4.49 -8.17 -3.99
C TRP A 155 -3.15 -8.42 -4.68
N ASN A 156 -2.54 -9.61 -4.52
CA ASN A 156 -1.42 -10.01 -5.36
C ASN A 156 -1.97 -10.61 -6.66
N ARG A 157 -1.46 -10.14 -7.80
CA ARG A 157 -1.83 -10.75 -9.08
C ARG A 157 -1.10 -12.08 -9.24
N ALA A 158 -1.79 -13.04 -9.86
CA ALA A 158 -1.19 -14.26 -10.39
C ALA A 158 -0.18 -13.94 -11.49
#